data_AF-A0A9W8MJL0-F1
#
_entry.id   AF-A0A9W8MJL0-F1
#
_cell.length_a   1.000
_cell.length_b   1.000
_cell.length_c   1.000
_cell.angle_alpha   90.00
_cell.angle_beta   90.00
_cell.angle_gamma   90.00
#
_symmetry.space_group_name_H-M   'P 1'
#
loop_
_entity.id
_entity.type
_entity.pdbx_description
1 polymer ?
#
loop_
_entity_poly.entity_id
_entity_poly.type
_entity_poly.pdbx_seq_one_letter_code
_entity_poly.pdbx_strand_id
1 'polypeptide(L)'
;MSAFAKSTFNTATYATSRPTYPPRLFEHIFNYYVNGRSREDGQKDRQWERAVDVGCGTGQATSHLTGRFKNVVCVDPSAGMLQKARDHLVVNSRSDPQAPNTHFSFVQGSAEDLHAALPEDGSVDLLIAAQACHWFDWTKVWPETRRVLRKGSGVAAYWVYGEIRLTNFPSLTPLITEFWQGPEPQSGGSNSGVPKSLGAYFQRPGRTILERLLVDVPSPSSVLGASDCGLTDFQRAYFTDEKSLIPPLDASESNSLTQAVQHPTLMRFSWRWIDILGYVRTTSALHSYHEKFPEDLQSPNDTRFLERDLADVKSFNDSLEKQSGGENMTATLDPVFVGGGDIVMRFWKDLREGARRELLESAKLDTTGGDDDSGVASTKRTDATLDVLGSSFTFLSIVSAVN
;
A
#
# COMPACT_ATOMS: atom_id res chain seq x y z
N MET A 1 9.13 14.77 8.86
CA MET A 1 9.14 13.35 9.26
C MET A 1 7.75 12.78 9.13
N SER A 2 7.63 11.62 8.49
CA SER A 2 6.34 10.92 8.35
C SER A 2 5.84 10.44 9.72
N ALA A 3 4.52 10.34 9.91
CA ALA A 3 3.92 9.84 11.14
C ALA A 3 4.43 8.42 11.52
N PHE A 4 4.85 7.64 10.52
CA PHE A 4 5.36 6.27 10.65
C PHE A 4 6.69 6.16 11.41
N ALA A 5 7.47 7.25 11.50
CA ALA A 5 8.73 7.29 12.24
C ALA A 5 8.55 7.61 13.73
N LYS A 6 7.34 8.00 14.16
CA LYS A 6 7.05 8.27 15.57
C LYS A 6 6.95 6.96 16.36
N SER A 7 7.50 6.92 17.56
CA SER A 7 7.44 5.75 18.45
C SER A 7 6.03 5.37 18.88
N THR A 8 5.08 6.32 18.81
CA THR A 8 3.66 6.14 19.12
C THR A 8 2.86 5.53 17.97
N PHE A 9 3.46 5.33 16.79
CA PHE A 9 2.79 4.70 15.66
C PHE A 9 2.67 3.18 15.86
N ASN A 10 1.46 2.64 15.66
CA ASN A 10 1.21 1.21 15.85
C ASN A 10 1.68 0.38 14.64
N THR A 11 2.97 0.02 14.65
CA THR A 11 3.60 -0.79 13.59
C THR A 11 3.12 -2.23 13.57
N ALA A 12 2.66 -2.78 14.69
CA ALA A 12 2.12 -4.14 14.76
C ALA A 12 0.82 -4.27 13.97
N THR A 13 -0.14 -3.37 14.19
CA THR A 13 -1.39 -3.34 13.40
C THR A 13 -1.10 -3.04 11.93
N TYR A 14 -0.11 -2.18 11.64
CA TYR A 14 0.30 -1.90 10.25
C TYR A 14 0.74 -3.19 9.53
N ALA A 15 1.56 -4.02 10.19
CA ALA A 15 2.06 -5.26 9.62
C ALA A 15 0.94 -6.23 9.23
N THR A 16 -0.13 -6.34 10.02
CA THR A 16 -1.23 -7.28 9.77
C THR A 16 -2.33 -6.76 8.88
N SER A 17 -2.52 -5.44 8.83
CA SER A 17 -3.74 -4.86 8.24
C SER A 17 -3.51 -4.20 6.89
N ARG A 18 -2.25 -3.96 6.52
CA ARG A 18 -1.91 -3.39 5.21
C ARG A 18 -1.85 -4.48 4.14
N PRO A 19 -2.37 -4.20 2.93
CA PRO A 19 -2.35 -5.15 1.83
C PRO A 19 -0.92 -5.51 1.44
N THR A 20 -0.75 -6.76 1.01
CA THR A 20 0.45 -7.23 0.30
C THR A 20 0.27 -7.09 -1.22
N TYR A 21 1.33 -7.24 -1.99
CA TYR A 21 1.31 -7.04 -3.43
C TYR A 21 1.02 -8.33 -4.21
N PRO A 22 0.32 -8.27 -5.36
CA PRO A 22 0.08 -9.45 -6.18
C PRO A 22 1.40 -9.95 -6.78
N PRO A 23 1.67 -11.28 -6.82
CA PRO A 23 2.89 -11.84 -7.42
C PRO A 23 3.16 -11.36 -8.85
N ARG A 24 2.09 -11.16 -9.64
CA ARG A 24 2.17 -10.63 -11.01
C ARG A 24 2.83 -9.25 -11.13
N LEU A 25 2.77 -8.41 -10.09
CA LEU A 25 3.51 -7.14 -10.08
C LEU A 25 5.02 -7.39 -10.06
N PHE A 26 5.47 -8.31 -9.19
CA PHE A 26 6.87 -8.68 -9.08
C PHE A 26 7.35 -9.46 -10.29
N GLU A 27 6.53 -10.35 -10.86
CA GLU A 27 6.84 -11.00 -12.15
C GLU A 27 7.11 -9.98 -13.24
N HIS A 28 6.29 -8.91 -13.32
CA HIS A 28 6.50 -7.84 -14.28
C HIS A 28 7.81 -7.09 -14.03
N ILE A 29 8.12 -6.73 -12.78
CA ILE A 29 9.39 -6.08 -12.39
C ILE A 29 10.59 -6.98 -12.72
N PHE A 30 10.53 -8.26 -12.39
CA PHE A 30 11.58 -9.24 -12.64
C PHE A 30 11.78 -9.50 -14.13
N ASN A 31 10.70 -9.62 -14.90
CA ASN A 31 10.76 -9.76 -16.35
C ASN A 31 11.39 -8.53 -16.99
N TYR A 32 11.06 -7.34 -16.50
CA TYR A 32 11.70 -6.13 -16.96
C TYR A 32 13.20 -6.15 -16.65
N TYR A 33 13.59 -6.51 -15.42
CA TYR A 33 15.01 -6.65 -15.04
C TYR A 33 15.76 -7.66 -15.94
N VAL A 34 15.16 -8.81 -16.26
CA VAL A 34 15.77 -9.84 -17.11
C VAL A 34 15.86 -9.41 -18.58
N ASN A 35 14.83 -8.72 -19.09
CA ASN A 35 14.71 -8.35 -20.50
C ASN A 35 15.35 -7.00 -20.86
N GLY A 36 15.82 -6.23 -19.88
CA GLY A 36 16.55 -4.99 -20.13
C GLY A 36 17.77 -5.18 -21.04
N ARG A 37 18.25 -4.10 -21.67
CA ARG A 37 19.29 -4.18 -22.73
C ARG A 37 20.51 -5.00 -22.28
N SER A 38 21.01 -5.83 -23.20
CA SER A 38 22.28 -6.54 -23.01
C SER A 38 23.43 -5.54 -23.06
N ARG A 39 24.53 -5.81 -22.35
CA ARG A 39 25.78 -5.08 -22.54
C ARG A 39 26.24 -5.17 -24.01
N GLU A 40 26.97 -4.16 -24.49
CA GLU A 40 27.57 -4.16 -25.84
C GLU A 40 28.48 -5.37 -26.09
N ASP A 41 28.98 -6.02 -25.03
CA ASP A 41 29.84 -7.21 -25.07
C ASP A 41 29.07 -8.54 -25.14
N GLY A 42 27.73 -8.52 -25.17
CA GLY A 42 26.90 -9.72 -25.25
C GLY A 42 26.80 -10.53 -23.95
N GLN A 43 27.41 -10.11 -22.84
CA GLN A 43 27.22 -10.78 -21.55
C GLN A 43 25.90 -10.37 -20.89
N LYS A 44 25.06 -11.38 -20.64
CA LYS A 44 23.82 -11.28 -19.86
C LYS A 44 24.08 -11.66 -18.39
N ASP A 45 25.07 -11.06 -17.75
CA ASP A 45 25.28 -11.30 -16.32
C ASP A 45 24.29 -10.45 -15.50
N ARG A 46 23.00 -10.78 -15.64
CA ARG A 46 21.94 -10.37 -14.70
C ARG A 46 22.20 -11.15 -13.42
N GLN A 47 22.85 -10.51 -12.47
CA GLN A 47 23.17 -11.12 -11.20
C GLN A 47 22.01 -10.84 -10.25
N TRP A 48 21.36 -11.89 -9.76
CA TRP A 48 20.40 -11.77 -8.65
C TRP A 48 21.18 -11.61 -7.32
N GLU A 49 22.12 -10.66 -7.27
CA GLU A 49 23.09 -10.55 -6.17
C GLU A 49 22.57 -9.64 -5.06
N ARG A 50 22.16 -8.42 -5.39
CA ARG A 50 21.75 -7.41 -4.40
C ARG A 50 20.50 -6.66 -4.83
N ALA A 51 19.47 -6.73 -4.00
CA ALA A 51 18.33 -5.81 -4.05
C ALA A 51 18.30 -4.89 -2.84
N VAL A 52 17.65 -3.74 -2.97
CA VAL A 52 17.35 -2.81 -1.86
C VAL A 52 15.88 -2.41 -1.90
N ASP A 53 15.24 -2.43 -0.74
CA ASP A 53 13.88 -1.92 -0.54
C ASP A 53 13.95 -0.66 0.33
N VAL A 54 13.65 0.49 -0.27
CA VAL A 54 13.77 1.81 0.34
C VAL A 54 12.40 2.31 0.79
N GLY A 55 12.26 2.58 2.08
CA GLY A 55 10.96 2.70 2.74
C GLY A 55 10.29 1.33 2.87
N CYS A 56 11.04 0.30 3.27
CA CYS A 56 10.56 -1.09 3.31
C CYS A 56 9.39 -1.33 4.27
N GLY A 57 9.13 -0.40 5.20
CA GLY A 57 8.09 -0.53 6.20
C GLY A 57 8.26 -1.82 7.00
N THR A 58 7.19 -2.61 7.11
CA THR A 58 7.18 -3.91 7.79
C THR A 58 7.49 -5.09 6.87
N GLY A 59 8.08 -4.84 5.70
CA GLY A 59 8.63 -5.88 4.82
C GLY A 59 7.63 -6.55 3.87
N GLN A 60 6.43 -5.98 3.65
CA GLN A 60 5.42 -6.58 2.76
C GLN A 60 5.95 -6.76 1.33
N ALA A 61 6.52 -5.70 0.74
CA ALA A 61 7.12 -5.78 -0.60
C ALA A 61 8.41 -6.61 -0.59
N THR A 62 9.27 -6.39 0.41
CA THR A 62 10.53 -7.09 0.57
C THR A 62 10.39 -8.61 0.55
N SER A 63 9.30 -9.14 1.11
CA SER A 63 9.04 -10.59 1.16
C SER A 63 9.06 -11.26 -0.22
N HIS A 64 8.67 -10.56 -1.29
CA HIS A 64 8.68 -11.06 -2.67
C HIS A 64 10.08 -11.15 -3.28
N LEU A 65 11.10 -10.56 -2.64
CA LEU A 65 12.51 -10.66 -3.06
C LEU A 65 13.21 -11.90 -2.48
N THR A 66 12.61 -12.54 -1.47
CA THR A 66 13.14 -13.73 -0.79
C THR A 66 13.33 -14.88 -1.75
N GLY A 67 14.47 -15.59 -1.66
CA GLY A 67 14.82 -16.72 -2.52
C GLY A 67 15.22 -16.33 -3.94
N ARG A 68 15.04 -15.06 -4.34
CA ARG A 68 15.47 -14.55 -5.64
C ARG A 68 16.84 -13.91 -5.57
N PHE A 69 17.03 -12.97 -4.64
CA PHE A 69 18.29 -12.24 -4.47
C PHE A 69 19.13 -12.84 -3.33
N LYS A 70 20.46 -12.89 -3.51
CA LYS A 70 21.37 -13.33 -2.44
C LYS A 70 21.37 -12.38 -1.25
N ASN A 71 21.34 -11.08 -1.50
CA ASN A 71 21.35 -10.04 -0.48
C ASN A 71 20.18 -9.06 -0.70
N VAL A 72 19.45 -8.75 0.36
CA VAL A 72 18.38 -7.74 0.34
C VAL A 72 18.61 -6.74 1.46
N VAL A 73 18.80 -5.48 1.10
CA VAL A 73 18.98 -4.37 2.04
C VAL A 73 17.64 -3.67 2.27
N CYS A 74 17.17 -3.67 3.50
CA CYS A 74 15.92 -3.03 3.93
C CYS A 74 16.25 -1.68 4.56
N VAL A 75 15.80 -0.58 3.95
CA VAL A 75 16.03 0.78 4.45
C VAL A 75 14.71 1.42 4.84
N ASP A 76 14.59 1.94 6.06
CA ASP A 76 13.42 2.69 6.50
C ASP A 76 13.81 3.69 7.59
N PRO A 77 13.23 4.92 7.63
CA PRO A 77 13.55 5.87 8.70
C PRO A 77 13.03 5.42 10.08
N SER A 78 12.06 4.52 10.13
CA SER A 78 11.41 4.05 11.36
C SER A 78 12.05 2.77 11.90
N ALA A 79 12.72 2.86 13.04
CA ALA A 79 13.24 1.70 13.75
C ALA A 79 12.16 0.67 14.11
N GLY A 80 10.94 1.14 14.43
CA GLY A 80 9.80 0.26 14.74
C GLY A 80 9.31 -0.52 13.52
N MET A 81 9.34 0.08 12.32
CA MET A 81 9.03 -0.60 11.07
C MET A 81 10.10 -1.66 10.75
N LEU A 82 11.39 -1.30 10.85
CA LEU A 82 12.51 -2.22 10.62
C LEU A 82 12.49 -3.43 11.56
N GLN A 83 12.13 -3.24 12.83
CA GLN A 83 12.00 -4.37 13.75
C GLN A 83 10.92 -5.35 13.27
N LYS A 84 9.76 -4.84 12.84
CA LYS A 84 8.68 -5.71 12.31
C LYS A 84 9.04 -6.34 10.98
N ALA A 85 9.76 -5.65 10.10
CA ALA A 85 10.30 -6.25 8.88
C ALA A 85 11.26 -7.40 9.19
N ARG A 86 12.13 -7.25 10.19
CA ARG A 86 13.04 -8.31 10.64
C ARG A 86 12.28 -9.54 11.13
N ASP A 87 11.29 -9.34 12.00
CA ASP A 87 10.46 -10.43 12.52
C ASP A 87 9.75 -11.18 11.37
N HIS A 88 9.15 -10.44 10.44
CA HIS A 88 8.40 -10.98 9.30
C HIS A 88 9.30 -11.76 8.31
N LEU A 89 10.43 -11.17 7.90
CA LEU A 89 11.28 -11.75 6.85
C LEU A 89 12.12 -12.92 7.35
N VAL A 90 12.60 -12.88 8.60
CA VAL A 90 13.41 -13.97 9.18
C VAL A 90 12.57 -15.22 9.41
N VAL A 91 11.31 -15.08 9.84
CA VAL A 91 10.38 -16.21 10.00
C VAL A 91 10.11 -16.87 8.64
N ASN A 92 9.76 -16.07 7.63
CA ASN A 92 9.43 -16.60 6.30
C ASN A 92 10.62 -17.28 5.61
N SER A 93 11.84 -16.78 5.80
CA SER A 93 13.05 -17.35 5.19
C SER A 93 13.40 -18.75 5.71
N ARG A 94 12.84 -19.18 6.84
CA ARG A 94 13.07 -20.52 7.41
C ARG A 94 12.04 -21.55 6.98
N SER A 95 10.98 -21.13 6.28
CA SER A 95 9.83 -21.98 5.98
C SER A 95 10.05 -22.96 4.82
N ASP A 96 11.01 -22.67 3.93
CA ASP A 96 11.41 -23.58 2.84
C ASP A 96 12.90 -23.94 2.94
N PRO A 97 13.26 -25.16 3.40
CA PRO A 97 14.64 -25.62 3.49
C PRO A 97 15.37 -25.73 2.14
N GLN A 98 14.65 -25.69 1.02
CA GLN A 98 15.21 -25.82 -0.34
C GLN A 98 15.35 -24.46 -1.04
N ALA A 99 14.77 -23.39 -0.49
CA ALA A 99 14.90 -22.07 -1.08
C ALA A 99 16.34 -21.54 -0.92
N PRO A 100 16.89 -20.82 -1.94
CA PRO A 100 18.15 -20.12 -1.78
C PRO A 100 18.08 -19.16 -0.59
N ASN A 101 19.07 -19.23 0.32
CA ASN A 101 19.10 -18.33 1.48
C ASN A 101 19.33 -16.89 1.02
N THR A 102 18.32 -16.03 1.23
CA THR A 102 18.47 -14.57 1.13
C THR A 102 19.01 -14.01 2.44
N HIS A 103 20.09 -13.24 2.36
CA HIS A 103 20.64 -12.48 3.48
C HIS A 103 19.97 -11.11 3.55
N PHE A 104 19.26 -10.85 4.65
CA PHE A 104 18.64 -9.55 4.91
C PHE A 104 19.52 -8.67 5.80
N SER A 105 19.73 -7.42 5.40
CA SER A 105 20.24 -6.36 6.26
C SER A 105 19.18 -5.29 6.47
N PHE A 106 19.19 -4.65 7.65
CA PHE A 106 18.19 -3.65 8.04
C PHE A 106 18.92 -2.40 8.49
N VAL A 107 18.70 -1.29 7.80
CA VAL A 107 19.42 -0.04 8.01
C VAL A 107 18.42 1.08 8.24
N GLN A 108 18.54 1.77 9.38
CA GLN A 108 17.77 2.97 9.61
C GLN A 108 18.36 4.10 8.78
N GLY A 109 17.61 4.59 7.80
CA GLY A 109 18.07 5.56 6.82
C GLY A 109 16.93 6.11 5.98
N SER A 110 17.24 7.01 5.05
CA SER A 110 16.24 7.61 4.16
C SER A 110 16.58 7.34 2.69
N ALA A 111 15.63 7.62 1.78
CA ALA A 111 15.87 7.43 0.36
C ALA A 111 16.82 8.48 -0.24
N GLU A 112 16.92 9.63 0.43
CA GLU A 112 17.71 10.78 0.02
C GLU A 112 19.21 10.63 0.30
N ASP A 113 19.60 9.68 1.16
CA ASP A 113 21.01 9.35 1.44
C ASP A 113 21.14 7.86 1.78
N LEU A 114 21.68 7.11 0.82
CA LEU A 114 21.86 5.66 0.92
C LEU A 114 23.30 5.27 1.29
N HIS A 115 24.21 6.20 1.58
CA HIS A 115 25.63 5.85 1.82
C HIS A 115 25.82 4.88 2.99
N ALA A 116 25.05 5.03 4.08
CA ALA A 116 25.12 4.14 5.23
C ALA A 116 24.62 2.72 4.91
N ALA A 117 23.65 2.58 4.01
CA ALA A 117 23.07 1.29 3.62
C ALA A 117 23.82 0.64 2.44
N LEU A 118 24.35 1.47 1.55
CA LEU A 118 24.94 1.13 0.26
C LEU A 118 26.17 2.02 0.00
N PRO A 119 27.31 1.70 0.66
CA PRO A 119 28.54 2.48 0.51
C PRO A 119 29.20 2.31 -0.86
N GLU A 120 28.88 1.23 -1.58
CA GLU A 120 29.44 0.92 -2.90
C GLU A 120 28.53 1.42 -4.02
N ASP A 121 29.09 2.25 -4.91
CA ASP A 121 28.44 2.66 -6.15
C ASP A 121 28.29 1.48 -7.11
N GLY A 122 27.23 1.50 -7.94
CA GLY A 122 27.04 0.50 -8.98
C GLY A 122 26.87 -0.94 -8.48
N SER A 123 26.35 -1.12 -7.26
CA SER A 123 26.32 -2.41 -6.57
C SER A 123 24.92 -3.04 -6.45
N VAL A 124 23.87 -2.31 -6.84
CA VAL A 124 22.47 -2.73 -6.71
C VAL A 124 21.91 -3.21 -8.06
N ASP A 125 21.37 -4.42 -8.08
CA ASP A 125 20.71 -5.00 -9.25
C ASP A 125 19.25 -4.55 -9.36
N LEU A 126 18.55 -4.51 -8.23
CA LEU A 126 17.16 -4.06 -8.14
C LEU A 126 16.94 -3.15 -6.93
N LEU A 127 16.49 -1.92 -7.16
CA LEU A 127 15.97 -1.03 -6.13
C LEU A 127 14.44 -1.04 -6.21
N ILE A 128 13.77 -1.20 -5.07
CA ILE A 128 12.32 -1.02 -4.97
C ILE A 128 11.96 0.02 -3.91
N ALA A 129 10.81 0.67 -4.08
CA ALA A 129 10.16 1.45 -3.03
C ALA A 129 8.63 1.34 -3.16
N ALA A 130 8.02 0.71 -2.18
CA ALA A 130 6.63 0.27 -2.24
C ALA A 130 5.76 1.10 -1.28
N GLN A 131 4.87 1.94 -1.82
CA GLN A 131 4.01 2.84 -1.05
C GLN A 131 4.76 3.91 -0.23
N ALA A 132 6.08 4.06 -0.40
CA ALA A 132 6.89 5.07 0.30
C ALA A 132 7.27 6.27 -0.58
N CYS A 133 7.37 6.07 -1.89
CA CYS A 133 8.04 7.02 -2.79
C CYS A 133 7.34 8.37 -2.99
N HIS A 134 6.07 8.50 -2.59
CA HIS A 134 5.37 9.78 -2.58
C HIS A 134 5.85 10.72 -1.46
N TRP A 135 6.64 10.24 -0.50
CA TRP A 135 7.26 11.06 0.55
C TRP A 135 8.64 11.61 0.17
N PHE A 136 9.22 11.16 -0.94
CA PHE A 136 10.62 11.38 -1.26
C PHE A 136 10.89 12.78 -1.80
N ASP A 137 12.08 13.30 -1.48
CA ASP A 137 12.68 14.42 -2.20
C ASP A 137 13.38 13.90 -3.46
N TRP A 138 12.66 13.92 -4.59
CA TRP A 138 13.16 13.42 -5.87
C TRP A 138 14.39 14.16 -6.41
N THR A 139 14.68 15.37 -5.92
CA THR A 139 15.92 16.08 -6.27
C THR A 139 17.16 15.40 -5.67
N LYS A 140 16.98 14.57 -4.62
CA LYS A 140 18.04 13.80 -3.95
C LYS A 140 17.97 12.31 -4.24
N VAL A 141 16.76 11.76 -4.36
CA VAL A 141 16.57 10.34 -4.66
C VAL A 141 17.09 9.98 -6.05
N TRP A 142 16.90 10.80 -7.07
CA TRP A 142 17.42 10.48 -8.42
C TRP A 142 18.95 10.36 -8.46
N PRO A 143 19.73 11.29 -7.87
CA PRO A 143 21.17 11.12 -7.70
C PRO A 143 21.57 9.80 -7.02
N GLU A 144 20.96 9.47 -5.88
CA GLU A 144 21.27 8.23 -5.15
C GLU A 144 20.90 6.99 -5.95
N THR A 145 19.76 7.01 -6.64
CA THR A 145 19.33 5.93 -7.52
C THR A 145 20.36 5.67 -8.61
N ARG A 146 20.83 6.73 -9.30
CA ARG A 146 21.88 6.63 -10.31
C ARG A 146 23.19 6.09 -9.73
N ARG A 147 23.55 6.53 -8.53
CA ARG A 147 24.79 6.14 -7.86
C ARG A 147 24.80 4.65 -7.52
N VAL A 148 23.74 4.13 -6.92
CA VAL A 148 23.73 2.75 -6.37
C VAL A 148 23.44 1.68 -7.43
N LEU A 149 22.68 2.00 -8.47
CA LEU A 149 22.31 1.02 -9.50
C LEU A 149 23.52 0.55 -10.30
N ARG A 150 23.61 -0.76 -10.51
CA ARG A 150 24.67 -1.38 -11.32
C ARG A 150 24.66 -0.81 -12.73
N LYS A 151 25.82 -0.31 -13.16
CA LYS A 151 25.99 0.28 -14.50
C LYS A 151 25.65 -0.74 -15.58
N GLY A 152 24.70 -0.39 -16.44
CA GLY A 152 24.31 -1.19 -17.60
C GLY A 152 23.20 -2.21 -17.33
N SER A 153 22.87 -2.51 -16.07
CA SER A 153 21.93 -3.59 -15.73
C SER A 153 21.06 -3.36 -14.50
N GLY A 154 21.29 -2.33 -13.71
CA GLY A 154 20.48 -2.02 -12.54
C GLY A 154 19.09 -1.52 -12.94
N VAL A 155 18.08 -1.92 -12.16
CA VAL A 155 16.70 -1.46 -12.31
C VAL A 155 16.21 -0.84 -11.01
N ALA A 156 15.48 0.27 -11.08
CA ALA A 156 14.70 0.76 -9.94
C ALA A 156 13.19 0.78 -10.25
N ALA A 157 12.39 0.37 -9.27
CA ALA A 157 10.93 0.33 -9.32
C ALA A 157 10.29 1.06 -8.13
N TYR A 158 9.48 2.08 -8.41
CA TYR A 158 8.78 2.87 -7.39
C TYR A 158 7.29 2.83 -7.67
N TRP A 159 6.47 2.52 -6.67
CA TRP A 159 5.02 2.42 -6.87
C TRP A 159 4.21 2.87 -5.65
N VAL A 160 2.97 3.27 -5.92
CA VAL A 160 1.93 3.49 -4.91
C VAL A 160 0.61 2.84 -5.33
N TYR A 161 -0.21 2.53 -4.34
CA TYR A 161 -1.66 2.31 -4.49
C TYR A 161 -2.42 3.46 -3.82
N GLY A 162 -3.58 3.81 -4.37
CA GLY A 162 -4.45 4.86 -3.84
C GLY A 162 -5.49 4.32 -2.85
N GLU A 163 -6.69 4.91 -2.89
CA GLU A 163 -7.79 4.55 -1.99
C GLU A 163 -8.38 3.16 -2.28
N ILE A 164 -8.94 2.52 -1.26
CA ILE A 164 -9.70 1.28 -1.47
C ILE A 164 -11.02 1.57 -2.20
N ARG A 165 -11.54 0.55 -2.89
CA ARG A 165 -12.85 0.50 -3.51
C ARG A 165 -13.51 -0.83 -3.16
N LEU A 166 -14.79 -0.80 -2.81
CA LEU A 166 -15.58 -2.00 -2.54
C LEU A 166 -16.28 -2.41 -3.84
N THR A 167 -15.80 -3.47 -4.50
CA THR A 167 -16.34 -3.84 -5.82
C THR A 167 -17.78 -4.33 -5.76
N ASN A 168 -18.15 -4.97 -4.65
CA ASN A 168 -19.54 -5.39 -4.41
C ASN A 168 -20.48 -4.21 -4.10
N PHE A 169 -19.94 -3.05 -3.73
CA PHE A 169 -20.70 -1.87 -3.27
C PHE A 169 -20.15 -0.57 -3.88
N PRO A 170 -20.15 -0.43 -5.22
CA PRO A 170 -19.51 0.70 -5.89
C PRO A 170 -20.13 2.05 -5.54
N SER A 171 -21.42 2.08 -5.18
CA SER A 171 -22.14 3.28 -4.71
C SER A 171 -21.61 3.84 -3.40
N LEU A 172 -20.80 3.09 -2.65
CA LEU A 172 -20.12 3.58 -1.44
C LEU A 172 -18.81 4.33 -1.74
N THR A 173 -18.37 4.37 -3.01
CA THR A 173 -17.17 5.09 -3.42
C THR A 173 -17.16 6.56 -2.98
N PRO A 174 -18.26 7.35 -3.15
CA PRO A 174 -18.29 8.74 -2.68
C PRO A 174 -18.08 8.87 -1.17
N LEU A 175 -18.66 7.98 -0.35
CA LEU A 175 -18.45 7.98 1.10
C LEU A 175 -16.99 7.70 1.47
N ILE A 176 -16.36 6.75 0.77
CA ILE A 176 -14.94 6.43 0.94
C ILE A 176 -14.09 7.65 0.58
N THR A 177 -14.30 8.24 -0.59
CA THR A 177 -13.53 9.41 -1.05
C THR A 177 -13.76 10.64 -0.17
N GLU A 178 -14.99 10.89 0.30
CA GLU A 178 -15.28 11.97 1.25
C GLU A 178 -14.51 11.78 2.56
N PHE A 179 -14.44 10.55 3.08
CA PHE A 179 -13.67 10.26 4.29
C PHE A 179 -12.17 10.48 4.10
N TRP A 180 -11.60 10.15 2.94
CA TRP A 180 -10.16 10.26 2.70
C TRP A 180 -9.70 11.64 2.21
N GLN A 181 -10.55 12.39 1.52
CA GLN A 181 -10.19 13.64 0.83
C GLN A 181 -11.07 14.83 1.20
N GLY A 182 -12.16 14.61 1.94
CA GLY A 182 -13.08 15.66 2.32
C GLY A 182 -12.38 16.77 3.10
N PRO A 183 -12.85 18.02 2.97
CA PRO A 183 -12.24 19.15 3.66
C PRO A 183 -12.41 19.04 5.18
N GLU A 184 -11.64 19.82 5.93
CA GLU A 184 -11.93 20.05 7.35
C GLU A 184 -13.33 20.69 7.47
N PRO A 185 -14.14 20.36 8.49
CA PRO A 185 -15.40 21.06 8.70
C PRO A 185 -15.17 22.56 8.80
N GLN A 186 -15.94 23.36 8.05
CA GLN A 186 -15.93 24.79 8.25
C GLN A 186 -16.50 25.09 9.64
N SER A 187 -15.73 25.83 10.46
CA SER A 187 -16.17 26.33 11.75
C SER A 187 -17.49 27.09 11.58
N GLY A 188 -18.62 26.51 12.01
CA GLY A 188 -19.93 27.17 11.99
C GLY A 188 -21.09 26.41 11.34
N GLY A 189 -20.88 25.22 10.77
CA GLY A 189 -21.97 24.37 10.29
C GLY A 189 -22.69 23.64 11.43
N SER A 190 -24.01 23.81 11.53
CA SER A 190 -24.82 23.20 12.59
C SER A 190 -24.78 21.66 12.58
N ASN A 191 -24.63 21.10 13.78
CA ASN A 191 -24.77 19.70 14.19
C ASN A 191 -23.55 18.78 13.99
N SER A 192 -22.48 19.05 14.74
CA SER A 192 -21.90 18.13 15.76
C SER A 192 -20.46 18.51 16.16
N GLY A 193 -19.77 19.38 15.41
CA GLY A 193 -18.37 19.76 15.70
C GLY A 193 -17.35 18.63 15.50
N VAL A 194 -17.80 17.42 15.18
CA VAL A 194 -16.96 16.24 14.96
C VAL A 194 -16.57 16.13 13.48
N PRO A 195 -15.27 16.12 13.14
CA PRO A 195 -14.83 15.92 11.76
C PRO A 195 -15.32 14.59 11.17
N LYS A 196 -15.70 14.62 9.88
CA LYS A 196 -16.18 13.45 9.13
C LYS A 196 -15.17 12.90 8.13
N SER A 197 -14.03 13.58 7.99
CA SER A 197 -12.99 13.28 7.01
C SER A 197 -11.61 13.37 7.65
N LEU A 198 -10.71 12.51 7.18
CA LEU A 198 -9.29 12.54 7.45
C LEU A 198 -8.50 13.42 6.46
N GLY A 199 -9.14 13.93 5.40
CA GLY A 199 -8.51 14.63 4.28
C GLY A 199 -7.57 15.76 4.67
N ALA A 200 -7.98 16.61 5.62
CA ALA A 200 -7.19 17.74 6.11
C ALA A 200 -5.98 17.34 6.99
N TYR A 201 -5.91 16.09 7.46
CA TYR A 201 -4.87 15.60 8.37
C TYR A 201 -3.79 14.79 7.65
N PHE A 202 -3.94 14.57 6.35
CA PHE A 202 -2.87 14.02 5.53
C PHE A 202 -1.76 15.05 5.30
N GLN A 203 -0.50 14.63 5.50
CA GLN A 203 0.66 15.46 5.20
C GLN A 203 0.77 15.70 3.68
N ARG A 204 0.98 16.97 3.31
CA ARG A 204 1.15 17.45 1.92
C ARG A 204 2.60 17.96 1.73
N PRO A 205 3.21 17.88 0.54
CA PRO A 205 2.61 17.47 -0.73
C PRO A 205 2.51 15.95 -0.93
N GLY A 206 3.08 15.12 -0.05
CA GLY A 206 3.16 13.67 -0.28
C GLY A 206 1.82 12.99 -0.55
N ARG A 207 0.76 13.34 0.20
CA ARG A 207 -0.58 12.82 -0.10
C ARG A 207 -1.11 13.27 -1.48
N THR A 208 -0.80 14.48 -1.93
CA THR A 208 -1.20 14.97 -3.27
C THR A 208 -0.54 14.15 -4.35
N ILE A 209 0.77 13.89 -4.19
CA ILE A 209 1.56 13.06 -5.10
C ILE A 209 0.98 11.64 -5.18
N LEU A 210 0.55 11.06 -4.04
CA LEU A 210 -0.11 9.75 -4.01
C LEU A 210 -1.49 9.77 -4.70
N GLU A 211 -2.36 10.72 -4.36
CA GLU A 211 -3.72 10.83 -4.93
C GLU A 211 -3.69 11.08 -6.43
N ARG A 212 -2.67 11.79 -6.91
CA ARG A 212 -2.39 12.02 -8.32
C ARG A 212 -1.47 10.95 -8.92
N LEU A 213 -1.32 9.80 -8.26
CA LEU A 213 -0.77 8.61 -8.90
C LEU A 213 0.66 8.84 -9.45
N LEU A 214 1.47 9.59 -8.68
CA LEU A 214 2.87 9.92 -8.96
C LEU A 214 3.12 10.72 -10.25
N VAL A 215 2.09 11.29 -10.87
CA VAL A 215 2.27 12.15 -12.07
C VAL A 215 3.12 13.38 -11.77
N ASP A 216 3.11 13.85 -10.51
CA ASP A 216 3.88 15.02 -10.08
C ASP A 216 5.37 14.69 -9.79
N VAL A 217 5.77 13.41 -9.88
CA VAL A 217 7.18 13.00 -9.71
C VAL A 217 7.96 13.39 -10.97
N PRO A 218 9.03 14.20 -10.88
CA PRO A 218 9.77 14.64 -12.06
C PRO A 218 10.55 13.47 -12.70
N SER A 219 10.73 13.53 -14.02
CA SER A 219 11.60 12.60 -14.74
C SER A 219 13.06 12.68 -14.23
N PRO A 220 13.82 11.58 -14.26
CA PRO A 220 15.26 11.59 -13.98
C PRO A 220 16.01 12.66 -14.78
N SER A 221 15.74 12.78 -16.08
CA SER A 221 16.42 13.73 -16.98
C SER A 221 16.14 15.19 -16.63
N SER A 222 14.96 15.50 -16.10
CA SER A 222 14.64 16.87 -15.64
C SER A 222 15.40 17.27 -14.38
N VAL A 223 15.83 16.30 -13.57
CA VAL A 223 16.57 16.56 -12.33
C VAL A 223 18.08 16.45 -12.52
N LEU A 224 18.54 15.43 -13.24
CA LEU A 224 19.96 15.11 -13.44
C LEU A 224 20.57 15.78 -14.69
N GLY A 225 19.73 16.37 -15.56
CA GLY A 225 20.13 16.92 -16.85
C GLY A 225 20.08 15.87 -17.97
N ALA A 226 19.55 16.27 -19.13
CA ALA A 226 19.28 15.35 -20.25
C ALA A 226 20.54 14.69 -20.85
N SER A 227 21.67 15.40 -20.86
CA SER A 227 22.93 14.93 -21.48
C SER A 227 23.76 13.98 -20.61
N ASP A 228 23.52 13.95 -19.29
CA ASP A 228 24.32 13.19 -18.30
C ASP A 228 23.41 12.46 -17.29
N CYS A 229 22.18 12.16 -17.70
CA CYS A 229 21.19 11.58 -16.79
C CYS A 229 21.67 10.24 -16.22
N GLY A 230 22.37 9.41 -17.03
CA GLY A 230 22.82 8.06 -16.67
C GLY A 230 21.69 7.06 -16.42
N LEU A 231 20.47 7.54 -16.14
CA LEU A 231 19.23 6.79 -16.03
C LEU A 231 18.51 6.81 -17.38
N THR A 232 18.29 5.64 -17.98
CA THR A 232 17.67 5.48 -19.31
C THR A 232 16.33 4.74 -19.19
N ASP A 233 15.59 4.63 -20.30
CA ASP A 233 14.33 3.87 -20.41
C ASP A 233 13.33 4.13 -19.26
N PHE A 234 13.12 5.40 -18.92
CA PHE A 234 12.14 5.82 -17.90
C PHE A 234 10.72 5.56 -18.41
N GLN A 235 9.97 4.71 -17.69
CA GLN A 235 8.60 4.34 -18.07
C GLN A 235 7.57 4.78 -17.04
N ARG A 236 6.32 4.91 -17.50
CA ARG A 236 5.15 5.22 -16.67
C ARG A 236 4.04 4.19 -16.89
N ALA A 237 3.88 3.21 -15.97
CA ALA A 237 2.79 2.22 -16.07
C ALA A 237 1.67 2.40 -15.03
N TYR A 238 0.44 2.10 -15.46
CA TYR A 238 -0.79 2.21 -14.68
C TYR A 238 -1.44 0.82 -14.57
N PHE A 239 -1.63 0.30 -13.36
CA PHE A 239 -2.28 -0.99 -13.17
C PHE A 239 -3.71 -0.76 -12.74
N THR A 240 -4.60 -0.69 -13.71
CA THR A 240 -5.97 -0.25 -13.48
C THR A 240 -6.95 -1.00 -14.38
N ASP A 241 -8.21 -1.11 -13.95
CA ASP A 241 -9.26 -1.64 -14.80
C ASP A 241 -9.58 -0.66 -15.95
N GLU A 242 -10.23 -1.16 -17.00
CA GLU A 242 -10.60 -0.40 -18.20
C GLU A 242 -11.51 0.81 -17.90
N LYS A 243 -12.15 0.83 -16.72
CA LYS A 243 -13.15 1.84 -16.34
C LYS A 243 -12.59 2.96 -15.48
N SER A 244 -11.39 2.79 -14.95
CA SER A 244 -10.76 3.78 -14.08
C SER A 244 -10.10 4.88 -14.91
N LEU A 245 -10.33 6.12 -14.49
CA LEU A 245 -9.73 7.28 -15.12
C LEU A 245 -8.27 7.43 -14.65
N ILE A 246 -7.35 7.45 -15.61
CA ILE A 246 -5.98 7.88 -15.40
C ILE A 246 -5.98 9.42 -15.35
N PRO A 247 -5.38 10.08 -14.35
CA PRO A 247 -5.27 11.54 -14.31
C PRO A 247 -4.67 12.06 -15.63
N PRO A 248 -5.18 13.15 -16.20
CA PRO A 248 -4.65 13.70 -17.44
C PRO A 248 -3.17 14.06 -17.25
N LEU A 249 -2.33 13.51 -18.12
CA LEU A 249 -0.90 13.80 -18.19
C LEU A 249 -0.72 15.18 -18.85
N ASP A 250 0.25 15.96 -18.36
CA ASP A 250 0.50 17.28 -18.92
C ASP A 250 1.01 17.17 -20.37
N ALA A 251 0.61 18.10 -21.24
CA ALA A 251 0.83 17.98 -22.68
C ALA A 251 2.33 17.96 -23.06
N SER A 252 3.19 18.54 -22.23
CA SER A 252 4.65 18.55 -22.37
C SER A 252 5.30 17.20 -22.04
N GLU A 253 4.67 16.37 -21.19
CA GLU A 253 5.08 14.99 -20.94
C GLU A 253 4.51 14.01 -21.97
N SER A 254 3.42 14.36 -22.66
CA SER A 254 2.76 13.47 -23.64
C SER A 254 3.67 13.02 -24.79
N ASN A 255 4.70 13.81 -25.13
CA ASN A 255 5.64 13.51 -26.20
C ASN A 255 6.84 12.64 -25.75
N SER A 256 7.15 12.57 -24.46
CA SER A 256 8.18 11.69 -23.88
C SER A 256 7.58 10.38 -23.31
N LEU A 257 6.27 10.34 -23.15
CA LEU A 257 5.48 9.17 -22.76
C LEU A 257 5.10 8.34 -23.99
N THR A 258 6.04 7.61 -24.58
CA THR A 258 5.75 6.75 -25.73
C THR A 258 4.77 5.61 -25.45
N GLN A 259 4.36 5.34 -24.20
CA GLN A 259 3.23 4.44 -23.88
C GLN A 259 2.92 4.47 -22.38
N ALA A 260 1.86 5.16 -21.95
CA ALA A 260 1.23 4.81 -20.68
C ALA A 260 0.65 3.40 -20.84
N VAL A 261 1.31 2.38 -20.29
CA VAL A 261 0.85 1.00 -20.41
C VAL A 261 -0.16 0.73 -19.30
N GLN A 262 -1.39 0.41 -19.70
CA GLN A 262 -2.40 -0.09 -18.78
C GLN A 262 -2.22 -1.60 -18.60
N HIS A 263 -1.99 -2.04 -17.36
CA HIS A 263 -1.84 -3.46 -17.04
C HIS A 263 -3.06 -3.98 -16.25
N PRO A 264 -3.64 -5.14 -16.60
CA PRO A 264 -4.84 -5.66 -15.94
C PRO A 264 -4.59 -6.26 -14.54
N THR A 265 -3.38 -6.14 -13.98
CA THR A 265 -3.06 -6.77 -12.69
C THR A 265 -3.47 -5.84 -11.58
N LEU A 266 -4.58 -6.15 -10.92
CA LEU A 266 -5.11 -5.33 -9.83
C LEU A 266 -4.75 -5.91 -8.47
N MET A 267 -4.62 -5.02 -7.49
CA MET A 267 -4.63 -5.36 -6.08
C MET A 267 -6.05 -5.75 -5.66
N ARG A 268 -6.35 -7.04 -5.72
CA ARG A 268 -7.63 -7.61 -5.29
C ARG A 268 -7.44 -8.36 -3.99
N PHE A 269 -8.26 -8.04 -3.00
CA PHE A 269 -8.30 -8.72 -1.72
C PHE A 269 -9.71 -9.13 -1.39
N SER A 270 -9.85 -10.31 -0.78
CA SER A 270 -11.09 -10.69 -0.14
C SER A 270 -10.95 -10.40 1.36
N TRP A 271 -11.61 -9.34 1.82
CA TRP A 271 -11.50 -8.82 3.18
C TRP A 271 -12.81 -8.95 3.93
N ARG A 272 -12.74 -9.27 5.21
CA ARG A 272 -13.87 -9.06 6.11
C ARG A 272 -13.95 -7.58 6.47
N TRP A 273 -15.07 -7.20 7.06
CA TRP A 273 -15.23 -5.85 7.61
C TRP A 273 -14.13 -5.50 8.61
N ILE A 274 -13.71 -6.44 9.46
CA ILE A 274 -12.64 -6.18 10.44
C ILE A 274 -11.29 -5.87 9.79
N ASP A 275 -11.00 -6.46 8.62
CA ASP A 275 -9.77 -6.21 7.89
C ASP A 275 -9.75 -4.78 7.31
N ILE A 276 -10.91 -4.28 6.83
CA ILE A 276 -11.08 -2.87 6.42
C ILE A 276 -10.86 -1.93 7.60
N LEU A 277 -11.44 -2.24 8.77
CA LEU A 277 -11.23 -1.41 9.96
C LEU A 277 -9.74 -1.29 10.28
N GLY A 278 -9.01 -2.40 10.24
CA GLY A 278 -7.57 -2.36 10.52
C GLY A 278 -6.77 -1.62 9.47
N TYR A 279 -7.13 -1.74 8.20
CA TYR A 279 -6.55 -0.93 7.13
C TYR A 279 -6.75 0.57 7.40
N VAL A 280 -7.95 1.01 7.75
CA VAL A 280 -8.24 2.43 8.00
C VAL A 280 -7.51 2.92 9.25
N ARG A 281 -7.49 2.13 10.34
CA ARG A 281 -6.80 2.47 11.60
C ARG A 281 -5.29 2.65 11.47
N THR A 282 -4.69 2.18 10.38
CA THR A 282 -3.23 2.25 10.15
C THR A 282 -2.83 3.44 9.27
N THR A 283 -3.78 4.31 8.87
CA THR A 283 -3.46 5.53 8.10
C THR A 283 -2.71 6.57 8.94
N SER A 284 -1.75 7.26 8.33
CA SER A 284 -0.99 8.33 9.00
C SER A 284 -1.88 9.51 9.40
N ALA A 285 -2.90 9.83 8.60
CA ALA A 285 -3.81 10.94 8.89
C ALA A 285 -4.61 10.75 10.18
N LEU A 286 -4.92 9.51 10.56
CA LEU A 286 -5.63 9.24 11.82
C LEU A 286 -4.77 9.59 13.03
N HIS A 287 -3.47 9.31 12.96
CA HIS A 287 -2.55 9.70 14.01
C HIS A 287 -2.52 11.23 14.16
N SER A 288 -2.36 11.96 13.05
CA SER A 288 -2.40 13.43 13.07
C SER A 288 -3.76 14.00 13.50
N TYR A 289 -4.85 13.31 13.17
CA TYR A 289 -6.19 13.66 13.63
C TYR A 289 -6.29 13.54 15.16
N HIS A 290 -5.89 12.42 15.76
CA HIS A 290 -5.94 12.24 17.22
C HIS A 290 -4.97 13.15 17.99
N GLU A 291 -3.87 13.61 17.37
CA GLU A 291 -3.04 14.66 17.97
C GLU A 291 -3.80 15.99 18.10
N LYS A 292 -4.72 16.29 17.18
CA LYS A 292 -5.53 17.52 17.19
C LYS A 292 -6.86 17.38 17.94
N PHE A 293 -7.45 16.18 17.94
CA PHE A 293 -8.72 15.85 18.60
C PHE A 293 -8.56 14.62 19.53
N PRO A 294 -7.72 14.70 20.56
CA PRO A 294 -7.49 13.57 21.47
C PRO A 294 -8.77 13.13 22.21
N GLU A 295 -9.74 14.03 22.39
CA GLU A 295 -11.04 13.75 22.98
C GLU A 295 -11.89 12.79 22.15
N ASP A 296 -11.67 12.67 20.84
CA ASP A 296 -12.44 11.76 20.00
C ASP A 296 -12.16 10.28 20.33
N LEU A 297 -10.99 9.99 20.93
CA LEU A 297 -10.68 8.67 21.50
C LEU A 297 -11.59 8.32 22.68
N GLN A 298 -12.16 9.33 23.34
CA GLN A 298 -13.11 9.17 24.46
C GLN A 298 -14.57 9.22 24.00
N SER A 299 -14.82 9.33 22.69
CA SER A 299 -16.17 9.30 22.13
C SER A 299 -16.89 8.01 22.57
N PRO A 300 -18.16 8.08 22.99
CA PRO A 300 -18.92 6.91 23.39
C PRO A 300 -18.92 5.85 22.30
N ASN A 301 -18.81 4.57 22.69
CA ASN A 301 -18.85 3.47 21.73
C ASN A 301 -20.05 3.60 20.79
N ASP A 302 -19.78 3.57 19.49
CA ASP A 302 -20.84 3.36 18.52
C ASP A 302 -21.32 1.91 18.67
N THR A 303 -22.54 1.68 19.15
CA THR A 303 -23.01 0.34 19.50
C THR A 303 -23.57 -0.45 18.32
N ARG A 304 -23.70 0.17 17.13
CA ARG A 304 -24.20 -0.50 15.92
C ARG A 304 -23.31 -1.71 15.62
N PHE A 305 -23.88 -2.90 15.56
CA PHE A 305 -23.16 -4.16 15.26
C PHE A 305 -22.12 -4.66 16.29
N LEU A 306 -21.98 -4.03 17.46
CA LEU A 306 -20.86 -4.29 18.39
C LEU A 306 -20.67 -5.78 18.76
N GLU A 307 -21.75 -6.49 19.07
CA GLU A 307 -21.69 -7.92 19.41
C GLU A 307 -21.11 -8.77 18.26
N ARG A 308 -21.49 -8.45 17.01
CA ARG A 308 -20.97 -9.12 15.82
C ARG A 308 -19.49 -8.77 15.60
N ASP A 309 -19.13 -7.52 15.83
CA ASP A 309 -17.75 -7.03 15.66
C ASP A 309 -16.79 -7.76 16.61
N LEU A 310 -17.20 -7.97 17.86
CA LEU A 310 -16.44 -8.73 18.85
C LEU A 310 -16.32 -10.22 18.46
N ALA A 311 -17.38 -10.80 17.90
CA ALA A 311 -17.36 -12.18 17.39
C ALA A 311 -16.41 -12.33 16.20
N ASP A 312 -16.38 -11.36 15.28
CA ASP A 312 -15.48 -11.34 14.13
C ASP A 312 -14.01 -11.26 14.56
N VAL A 313 -13.69 -10.40 15.53
CA VAL A 313 -12.33 -10.30 16.11
C VAL A 313 -11.92 -11.63 16.76
N LYS A 314 -12.81 -12.26 17.53
CA LYS A 314 -12.54 -13.57 18.12
C LYS A 314 -12.25 -14.61 17.04
N SER A 315 -13.11 -14.70 16.03
CA SER A 315 -12.95 -15.63 14.90
C SER A 315 -11.65 -15.39 14.12
N PHE A 316 -11.26 -14.12 13.96
CA PHE A 316 -9.97 -13.72 13.38
C PHE A 316 -8.80 -14.30 14.18
N ASN A 317 -8.76 -14.04 15.49
CA ASN A 317 -7.66 -14.49 16.35
C ASN A 317 -7.60 -16.02 16.43
N ASP A 318 -8.74 -16.71 16.60
CA ASP A 318 -8.82 -18.17 16.60
C ASP A 318 -8.27 -18.79 15.30
N SER A 319 -8.40 -18.09 14.16
CA SER A 319 -7.89 -18.54 12.86
C SER A 319 -6.37 -18.37 12.75
N LEU A 320 -5.83 -17.27 13.27
CA LEU A 320 -4.38 -17.02 13.28
C LEU A 320 -3.65 -18.04 14.15
N GLU A 321 -4.15 -18.33 15.35
CA GLU A 321 -3.54 -19.31 16.26
C GLU A 321 -3.44 -20.70 15.64
N LYS A 322 -4.46 -21.11 14.87
CA LYS A 322 -4.45 -22.39 14.15
C LYS A 322 -3.43 -22.42 13.02
N GLN A 323 -3.24 -21.31 12.32
CA GLN A 323 -2.27 -21.21 11.21
C GLN A 323 -0.82 -21.16 11.71
N SER A 324 -0.57 -20.60 12.90
CA SER A 324 0.79 -20.51 13.45
C SER A 324 1.27 -21.77 14.17
N GLY A 325 0.47 -22.84 14.24
CA GLY A 325 0.86 -24.09 14.87
C GLY A 325 1.17 -23.97 16.38
N GLY A 326 0.64 -22.93 17.05
CA GLY A 326 0.94 -22.63 18.45
C GLY A 326 2.21 -21.81 18.68
N GLU A 327 2.91 -21.37 17.63
CA GLU A 327 3.94 -20.34 17.78
C GLU A 327 3.29 -18.95 17.95
N ASN A 328 3.83 -18.16 18.87
CA ASN A 328 3.32 -16.84 19.24
C ASN A 328 3.52 -15.83 18.09
N MET A 329 2.61 -15.84 17.11
CA MET A 329 2.49 -14.73 16.17
C MET A 329 2.02 -13.49 16.94
N THR A 330 2.87 -12.48 17.04
CA THR A 330 2.71 -11.28 17.90
C THR A 330 1.64 -10.29 17.44
N ALA A 331 0.63 -10.72 16.68
CA ALA A 331 -0.23 -9.81 15.95
C ALA A 331 -1.70 -10.27 15.89
N THR A 332 -2.31 -10.35 17.07
CA THR A 332 -3.77 -10.46 17.24
C THR A 332 -4.42 -9.09 17.07
N LEU A 333 -5.62 -9.05 16.48
CA LEU A 333 -6.47 -7.86 16.59
C LEU A 333 -7.03 -7.82 18.01
N ASP A 334 -6.68 -6.77 18.76
CA ASP A 334 -7.13 -6.57 20.14
C ASP A 334 -8.66 -6.35 20.17
N PRO A 335 -9.46 -6.95 21.07
CA PRO A 335 -10.87 -6.55 21.24
C PRO A 335 -11.09 -5.04 21.47
N VAL A 336 -10.12 -4.33 22.05
CA VAL A 336 -10.11 -2.86 22.17
C VAL A 336 -10.09 -2.17 20.80
N PHE A 337 -9.67 -2.87 19.75
CA PHE A 337 -9.60 -2.38 18.37
C PHE A 337 -10.94 -1.99 17.76
N VAL A 338 -12.02 -2.66 18.18
CA VAL A 338 -13.41 -2.31 17.81
C VAL A 338 -14.09 -1.48 18.89
N GLY A 339 -13.36 -1.09 19.94
CA GLY A 339 -13.80 -0.15 20.96
C GLY A 339 -13.69 1.31 20.48
N GLY A 340 -14.42 2.18 21.17
CA GLY A 340 -14.45 3.61 20.92
C GLY A 340 -15.55 4.06 19.95
N GLY A 341 -15.84 5.35 20.00
CA GLY A 341 -16.73 6.03 19.07
C GLY A 341 -16.00 6.86 18.03
N ASP A 342 -14.69 6.69 17.86
CA ASP A 342 -13.84 7.60 17.07
C ASP A 342 -14.26 7.71 15.59
N ILE A 343 -13.62 8.64 14.88
CA ILE A 343 -13.93 8.96 13.49
C ILE A 343 -13.85 7.74 12.56
N VAL A 344 -12.92 6.83 12.83
CA VAL A 344 -12.75 5.61 12.02
C VAL A 344 -13.86 4.62 12.31
N MET A 345 -14.23 4.44 13.58
CA MET A 345 -15.35 3.57 13.95
C MET A 345 -16.66 4.05 13.34
N ARG A 346 -16.94 5.36 13.37
CA ARG A 346 -18.14 5.94 12.75
C ARG A 346 -18.15 5.72 11.24
N PHE A 347 -17.06 6.06 10.55
CA PHE A 347 -16.92 5.82 9.10
C PHE A 347 -17.11 4.34 8.73
N TRP A 348 -16.45 3.44 9.46
CA TRP A 348 -16.52 2.00 9.21
C TRP A 348 -17.94 1.45 9.39
N LYS A 349 -18.68 1.93 10.40
CA LYS A 349 -20.08 1.53 10.63
C LYS A 349 -21.03 2.14 9.61
N ASP A 350 -20.77 3.37 9.15
CA ASP A 350 -21.53 3.99 8.08
C ASP A 350 -21.34 3.24 6.75
N LEU A 351 -20.12 2.78 6.47
CA LEU A 351 -19.81 1.95 5.29
C LEU A 351 -20.57 0.61 5.34
N ARG A 352 -20.59 -0.05 6.51
CA ARG A 352 -21.35 -1.30 6.72
C ARG A 352 -22.85 -1.11 6.59
N GLU A 353 -23.38 -0.04 7.16
CA GLU A 353 -24.79 0.29 7.06
C GLU A 353 -25.19 0.64 5.62
N GLY A 354 -24.32 1.30 4.86
CA GLY A 354 -24.48 1.49 3.41
C GLY A 354 -24.61 0.16 2.67
N ALA A 355 -23.63 -0.74 2.84
CA ALA A 355 -23.65 -2.05 2.22
C ALA A 355 -24.88 -2.88 2.61
N ARG A 356 -25.28 -2.85 3.89
CA ARG A 356 -26.48 -3.53 4.38
C ARG A 356 -27.76 -3.03 3.70
N ARG A 357 -27.87 -1.72 3.47
CA ARG A 357 -29.01 -1.12 2.77
C ARG A 357 -29.07 -1.56 1.31
N GLU A 358 -27.95 -1.53 0.60
CA GLU A 358 -27.87 -1.98 -0.81
C GLU A 358 -28.28 -3.46 -0.97
N LEU A 359 -27.84 -4.32 -0.04
CA LEU A 359 -28.23 -5.74 -0.03
C LEU A 359 -29.74 -5.92 0.19
N LEU A 360 -30.34 -5.15 1.10
CA LEU A 360 -31.77 -5.21 1.37
C LEU A 360 -32.61 -4.68 0.21
N GLU A 361 -32.16 -3.61 -0.45
CA GLU A 361 -32.81 -3.05 -1.63
C GLU A 361 -32.76 -4.04 -2.80
N SER A 362 -31.61 -4.68 -3.02
CA SER A 362 -31.45 -5.72 -4.04
C SER A 362 -32.38 -6.92 -3.77
N ALA A 363 -32.46 -7.37 -2.51
CA ALA A 363 -33.35 -8.48 -2.13
C ALA A 363 -34.84 -8.15 -2.32
N LYS A 364 -35.25 -6.89 -2.10
CA LYS A 364 -36.63 -6.44 -2.35
C LYS A 364 -36.98 -6.45 -3.84
N LEU A 365 -36.04 -6.03 -4.70
CA LEU A 365 -36.22 -6.07 -6.15
C LEU A 365 -36.39 -7.50 -6.67
N ASP A 366 -35.62 -8.45 -6.15
CA ASP A 366 -35.74 -9.88 -6.49
C ASP A 366 -37.12 -10.46 -6.10
N THR A 367 -37.68 -10.07 -4.95
CA THR A 367 -39.00 -10.55 -4.50
C THR A 367 -40.19 -9.95 -5.26
N THR A 368 -39.98 -8.92 -6.07
CA THR A 368 -41.04 -8.31 -6.92
C THR A 368 -41.08 -8.89 -8.33
N GLY A 369 -40.19 -9.84 -8.66
CA GLY A 369 -40.00 -10.39 -10.01
C GLY A 369 -40.52 -11.81 -10.26
N GLY A 370 -41.20 -12.46 -9.31
CA GLY A 370 -41.75 -13.79 -9.55
C GLY A 370 -42.71 -14.26 -8.46
N ASP A 371 -43.98 -14.41 -8.84
CA ASP A 371 -44.90 -15.34 -8.20
C ASP A 371 -44.37 -16.76 -8.49
N ASP A 372 -43.50 -17.28 -7.62
CA ASP A 372 -43.40 -18.72 -7.43
C ASP A 372 -43.03 -19.02 -5.97
N ASP A 373 -43.97 -19.71 -5.32
CA ASP A 373 -43.99 -20.08 -3.92
C ASP A 373 -42.98 -21.22 -3.66
N SER A 374 -41.73 -20.87 -3.40
CA SER A 374 -40.79 -21.74 -2.70
C SER A 374 -39.94 -20.92 -1.73
N GLY A 375 -40.48 -20.75 -0.53
CA GLY A 375 -39.84 -20.05 0.56
C GLY A 375 -38.48 -20.61 0.98
N VAL A 376 -37.70 -19.69 1.55
CA VAL A 376 -36.42 -19.87 2.26
C VAL A 376 -35.17 -19.93 1.36
N ALA A 377 -34.70 -18.76 0.93
CA ALA A 377 -33.30 -18.58 0.53
C ALA A 377 -32.70 -17.25 1.03
N SER A 378 -31.80 -17.39 2.02
CA SER A 378 -30.57 -16.58 2.16
C SER A 378 -30.66 -15.11 2.62
N THR A 379 -31.11 -14.87 3.85
CA THR A 379 -30.70 -13.67 4.64
C THR A 379 -29.28 -13.78 5.23
N LYS A 380 -28.49 -14.80 4.83
CA LYS A 380 -27.14 -15.09 5.37
C LYS A 380 -25.99 -14.27 4.76
N ARG A 381 -26.25 -13.30 3.87
CA ARG A 381 -25.19 -12.63 3.08
C ARG A 381 -24.61 -11.33 3.68
N THR A 382 -24.93 -10.95 4.92
CA THR A 382 -24.29 -9.76 5.52
C THR A 382 -22.89 -10.04 6.08
N ASP A 383 -22.53 -11.31 6.26
CA ASP A 383 -21.21 -11.76 6.75
C ASP A 383 -20.24 -12.07 5.60
N ALA A 384 -20.54 -11.58 4.39
CA ALA A 384 -19.77 -11.87 3.20
C ALA A 384 -18.38 -11.23 3.26
N THR A 385 -17.37 -12.01 2.89
CA THR A 385 -16.08 -11.50 2.43
C THR A 385 -16.31 -10.50 1.29
N LEU A 386 -15.72 -9.32 1.43
CA LEU A 386 -15.81 -8.22 0.49
C LEU A 386 -14.66 -8.32 -0.50
N ASP A 387 -14.96 -8.23 -1.78
CA ASP A 387 -13.92 -8.04 -2.79
C ASP A 387 -13.53 -6.55 -2.82
N VAL A 388 -12.40 -6.26 -2.20
CA VAL A 388 -11.80 -4.94 -2.11
C VAL A 388 -10.74 -4.80 -3.19
N LEU A 389 -10.86 -3.75 -3.99
CA LEU A 389 -9.77 -3.28 -4.85
C LEU A 389 -8.98 -2.23 -4.09
N GLY A 390 -7.67 -2.41 -3.94
CA GLY A 390 -6.80 -1.25 -3.76
C GLY A 390 -6.82 -0.48 -5.07
N SER A 391 -7.15 0.82 -5.08
CA SER A 391 -7.30 1.55 -6.34
C SER A 391 -6.06 1.38 -7.21
N SER A 392 -6.33 1.15 -8.49
CA SER A 392 -5.57 1.57 -9.66
C SER A 392 -4.17 2.05 -9.33
N PHE A 393 -3.18 1.16 -9.40
CA PHE A 393 -1.80 1.60 -9.17
C PHE A 393 -1.39 2.56 -10.25
N THR A 394 -0.55 3.51 -9.86
CA THR A 394 0.40 4.10 -10.77
C THR A 394 1.63 4.40 -9.95
N PHE A 395 2.59 3.52 -10.05
CA PHE A 395 3.62 3.74 -11.03
C PHE A 395 4.45 2.48 -11.12
N LEU A 396 4.78 2.05 -12.32
CA LEU A 396 6.07 1.45 -12.53
C LEU A 396 6.84 2.52 -13.28
N SER A 397 7.61 3.31 -12.54
CA SER A 397 8.90 3.68 -13.08
C SER A 397 9.65 2.39 -13.12
N ILE A 398 9.92 1.85 -14.29
CA ILE A 398 11.24 1.32 -14.38
C ILE A 398 12.14 2.50 -14.69
N VAL A 399 13.06 2.75 -13.78
CA VAL A 399 14.34 3.33 -14.14
C VAL A 399 15.19 2.16 -14.61
N SER A 400 15.40 2.02 -15.91
CA SER A 400 16.50 1.20 -16.41
C SER A 400 17.59 2.11 -16.91
N ALA A 401 18.43 2.52 -15.99
CA ALA A 401 19.76 3.02 -16.26
C ALA A 401 20.65 1.93 -16.83
N VAL A 402 20.57 1.70 -18.14
CA VAL A 402 21.75 1.19 -18.83
C VAL A 402 22.68 2.39 -18.96
N ASN A 403 23.78 2.36 -18.23
CA ASN A 403 24.88 3.29 -18.43
C ASN A 403 25.69 2.85 -19.64
#